data_AF-A0A850RA25-F1
#
_entry.id   AF-A0A850RA25-F1
#
_cell.length_a   1.000
_cell.length_b   1.000
_cell.length_c   1.000
_cell.angle_alpha   90.00
_cell.angle_beta   90.00
_cell.angle_gamma   90.00
#
_symmetry.space_group_name_H-M   'P 1'
#
loop_
_entity.id
_entity.type
_entity.pdbx_description
1 polymer ?
#
loop_
_entity_poly.entity_id
_entity_poly.type
_entity_poly.pdbx_seq_one_letter_code
_entity_poly.pdbx_strand_id
1 'polypeptide(L)'
;MTARKLPIGLQTFSEIIEQGYAYVDKTAHAWAMVSQGKSYFLSRPRRFGKSLFLDTLKELFEGSEALFRGLYIHEHWDWGRRHPVIRFDFSVGVLRNRDELDQRIDWLLRDNARRLGLIEAERDTDIAGRFAGLIQGARAATGQSVVILVDEYDKPILDNITDPTGAGAEIREGLKNLYSVMKGHDADIRFVFMTGVTKFSKVSLFSGLNQLEDLTLDERFATLCGYTQSDLETTFGEHLHGVDWARLKQWYNGYSFLGEPVYNPFDILLFIAKGRRFRPYWFETGNPSFLIELLRARRTFLPSLETIEASEEILDSFDIERIDPVTLLFQTGYLTIDSTRDSFGQWLFALRVPNQEVRQALANHLVDAYTARLPSERLPWQQALYDCLRQGHVDELIAAIQRLFAGIPWRNFTGNDLSQSEGYYASLLYAFFASLNAEIIPEDISNQGQVDLTVKLEGYIYVIEIKVQRGSGPTSAPGSDDAGQTDPETRAKQKRRRPGKTDTEQAAEPANPALAQIRARDYSAKYRGLPNKGLFELGLVFDSQARNLAQADWRAV
;
A
#
# COMPACT_ATOMS: atom_id res chain seq x y z
N MET A 1 -7.71 32.14 20.25
CA MET A 1 -8.03 31.45 21.52
C MET A 1 -6.81 30.60 21.89
N THR A 2 -6.91 29.69 22.86
CA THR A 2 -5.85 28.70 23.12
C THR A 2 -6.16 27.42 22.37
N ALA A 3 -5.21 26.98 21.52
CA ALA A 3 -5.40 25.81 20.67
C ALA A 3 -5.70 24.55 21.49
N ARG A 4 -6.71 23.78 21.07
CA ARG A 4 -7.15 22.54 21.74
C ARG A 4 -6.03 21.49 21.78
N LYS A 5 -6.06 20.56 22.73
CA LYS A 5 -5.09 19.46 22.79
C LYS A 5 -5.22 18.54 21.55
N LEU A 6 -4.16 17.84 21.16
CA LEU A 6 -4.15 16.93 20.00
C LEU A 6 -4.36 15.47 20.44
N PRO A 7 -5.37 14.73 19.93
CA PRO A 7 -5.69 13.37 20.36
C PRO A 7 -4.76 12.30 19.75
N ILE A 8 -3.44 12.46 19.92
CA ILE A 8 -2.43 11.58 19.30
C ILE A 8 -2.49 10.19 19.93
N GLY A 9 -2.97 9.21 19.17
CA GLY A 9 -3.10 7.83 19.63
C GLY A 9 -4.28 7.58 20.58
N LEU A 10 -5.13 8.57 20.81
CA LEU A 10 -6.38 8.38 21.55
C LEU A 10 -7.45 7.80 20.63
N GLN A 11 -8.18 6.81 21.14
CA GLN A 11 -9.31 6.16 20.45
C GLN A 11 -10.61 6.22 21.26
N THR A 12 -10.53 6.61 22.53
CA THR A 12 -11.67 6.76 23.43
C THR A 12 -12.35 8.10 23.19
N PHE A 13 -13.61 8.07 22.74
CA PHE A 13 -14.38 9.27 22.41
C PHE A 13 -14.67 10.13 23.64
N SER A 14 -15.07 9.51 24.77
CA SER A 14 -15.31 10.22 26.03
C SER A 14 -14.07 10.98 26.51
N GLU A 15 -12.90 10.35 26.49
CA GLU A 15 -11.64 11.00 26.89
C GLU A 15 -11.32 12.24 26.04
N ILE A 16 -11.54 12.15 24.71
CA ILE A 16 -11.30 13.24 23.78
C ILE A 16 -12.20 14.44 24.08
N ILE A 17 -13.49 14.21 24.32
CA ILE A 17 -14.46 15.27 24.63
C ILE A 17 -14.21 15.85 26.04
N GLU A 18 -14.16 15.01 27.06
CA GLU A 18 -14.06 15.44 28.47
C GLU A 18 -12.77 16.19 28.78
N GLN A 19 -11.65 15.80 28.16
CA GLN A 19 -10.36 16.47 28.38
C GLN A 19 -10.10 17.66 27.43
N GLY A 20 -11.05 18.01 26.56
CA GLY A 20 -10.95 19.17 25.67
C GLY A 20 -9.96 19.03 24.51
N TYR A 21 -9.87 17.83 23.93
CA TYR A 21 -9.09 17.59 22.71
C TYR A 21 -9.79 18.15 21.46
N ALA A 22 -9.02 18.33 20.39
CA ALA A 22 -9.55 18.59 19.06
C ALA A 22 -10.28 17.32 18.55
N TYR A 23 -11.57 17.45 18.26
CA TYR A 23 -12.40 16.39 17.68
C TYR A 23 -13.03 16.92 16.40
N VAL A 24 -12.94 16.13 15.34
CA VAL A 24 -13.62 16.40 14.06
C VAL A 24 -14.93 15.64 14.09
N ASP A 25 -16.04 16.37 13.98
CA ASP A 25 -17.37 15.79 14.07
C ASP A 25 -17.71 14.95 12.83
N LYS A 26 -17.81 13.63 13.01
CA LYS A 26 -18.28 12.68 11.99
C LYS A 26 -19.68 12.13 12.32
N THR A 27 -20.38 12.70 13.30
CA THR A 27 -21.66 12.15 13.79
C THR A 27 -22.82 12.32 12.81
N ALA A 28 -22.71 13.22 11.83
CA ALA A 28 -23.62 13.27 10.68
C ALA A 28 -23.62 11.97 9.84
N HIS A 29 -22.45 11.34 9.68
CA HIS A 29 -22.34 10.03 9.02
C HIS A 29 -22.97 8.92 9.85
N ALA A 30 -22.77 8.94 11.18
CA ALA A 30 -23.43 8.00 12.09
C ALA A 30 -24.97 8.11 12.00
N TRP A 31 -25.51 9.34 11.96
CA TRP A 31 -26.94 9.58 11.78
C TRP A 31 -27.46 9.01 10.45
N ALA A 32 -26.74 9.24 9.35
CA ALA A 32 -27.10 8.71 8.03
C ALA A 32 -27.17 7.16 8.02
N MET A 33 -26.18 6.48 8.60
CA MET A 33 -26.14 5.02 8.70
C MET A 33 -27.32 4.47 9.53
N VAL A 34 -27.52 4.97 10.75
CA VAL A 34 -28.53 4.43 11.68
C VAL A 34 -29.97 4.68 11.20
N SER A 35 -30.17 5.70 10.35
CA SER A 35 -31.45 6.06 9.75
C SER A 35 -31.80 5.26 8.49
N GLN A 36 -30.81 4.79 7.73
CA GLN A 36 -31.02 4.15 6.42
C GLN A 36 -31.03 2.62 6.49
N GLY A 37 -30.25 2.02 7.39
CA GLY A 37 -30.06 0.58 7.41
C GLY A 37 -29.62 0.04 8.76
N LYS A 38 -28.96 -1.11 8.71
CA LYS A 38 -28.72 -1.95 9.89
C LYS A 38 -27.30 -2.46 9.99
N SER A 39 -26.74 -2.99 8.92
CA SER A 39 -25.50 -3.76 8.96
C SER A 39 -24.50 -3.22 7.95
N TYR A 40 -23.39 -2.67 8.47
CA TYR A 40 -22.44 -1.87 7.73
C TYR A 40 -21.01 -2.40 7.86
N PHE A 41 -20.27 -2.30 6.76
CA PHE A 41 -18.84 -2.55 6.69
C PHE A 41 -18.09 -1.31 6.18
N LEU A 42 -16.92 -1.05 6.74
CA LEU A 42 -16.00 -0.02 6.26
C LEU A 42 -14.56 -0.53 6.29
N SER A 43 -13.94 -0.64 5.12
CA SER A 43 -12.49 -0.73 4.99
C SER A 43 -11.86 0.65 4.79
N ARG A 44 -10.83 0.94 5.59
CA ARG A 44 -9.90 2.08 5.39
C ARG A 44 -8.50 1.65 5.87
N PRO A 45 -7.42 2.26 5.35
CA PRO A 45 -6.07 1.98 5.82
C PRO A 45 -5.89 2.22 7.33
N ARG A 46 -4.75 1.79 7.88
CA ARG A 46 -4.45 1.96 9.31
C ARG A 46 -4.43 3.45 9.68
N ARG A 47 -4.87 3.77 10.91
CA ARG A 47 -4.86 5.12 11.52
C ARG A 47 -5.81 6.17 10.92
N PHE A 48 -6.73 5.79 10.03
CA PHE A 48 -7.76 6.69 9.48
C PHE A 48 -8.89 7.09 10.44
N GLY A 49 -8.85 6.67 11.71
CA GLY A 49 -9.86 7.02 12.72
C GLY A 49 -10.98 5.98 12.95
N LYS A 50 -10.93 4.83 12.27
CA LYS A 50 -11.93 3.73 12.36
C LYS A 50 -12.35 3.40 13.80
N SER A 51 -11.38 3.08 14.66
CA SER A 51 -11.60 2.71 16.06
C SER A 51 -12.24 3.83 16.90
N LEU A 52 -11.89 5.09 16.61
CA LEU A 52 -12.50 6.25 17.27
C LEU A 52 -13.94 6.47 16.81
N PHE A 53 -14.25 6.25 15.53
CA PHE A 53 -15.62 6.29 15.05
C PHE A 53 -16.46 5.15 15.64
N LEU A 54 -15.88 3.95 15.75
CA LEU A 54 -16.52 2.80 16.40
C LEU A 54 -16.78 3.05 17.90
N ASP A 55 -15.87 3.72 18.60
CA ASP A 55 -16.07 4.18 19.99
C ASP A 55 -17.13 5.29 20.10
N THR A 56 -17.16 6.22 19.13
CA THR A 56 -18.23 7.23 19.01
C THR A 56 -19.60 6.55 18.85
N LEU A 57 -19.70 5.51 18.02
CA LEU A 57 -20.94 4.72 17.86
C LEU A 57 -21.34 3.98 19.16
N LYS A 58 -20.38 3.42 19.91
CA LYS A 58 -20.63 2.82 21.23
C LYS A 58 -21.31 3.82 22.17
N GLU A 59 -20.67 4.98 22.39
CA GLU A 59 -21.17 6.01 23.32
C GLU A 59 -22.53 6.58 22.88
N LEU A 60 -22.77 6.67 21.57
CA LEU A 60 -24.05 7.09 21.00
C LEU A 60 -25.18 6.11 21.33
N PHE A 61 -24.96 4.81 21.09
CA PHE A 61 -25.96 3.78 21.34
C PHE A 61 -26.18 3.48 22.83
N GLU A 62 -25.15 3.65 23.68
CA GLU A 62 -25.29 3.56 25.14
C GLU A 62 -25.98 4.80 25.75
N GLY A 63 -26.16 5.87 24.97
CA GLY A 63 -26.94 7.07 25.34
C GLY A 63 -26.18 8.06 26.20
N SER A 64 -24.88 8.22 25.97
CA SER A 64 -23.98 9.14 26.69
C SER A 64 -24.17 10.61 26.24
N GLU A 65 -25.41 11.12 26.28
CA GLU A 65 -25.85 12.45 25.77
C GLU A 65 -24.86 13.60 26.03
N ALA A 66 -24.32 13.67 27.25
CA ALA A 66 -23.41 14.73 27.66
C ALA A 66 -22.16 14.86 26.78
N LEU A 67 -21.68 13.75 26.20
CA LEU A 67 -20.50 13.72 25.30
C LEU A 67 -20.80 14.28 23.91
N PHE A 68 -22.07 14.35 23.51
CA PHE A 68 -22.48 14.77 22.16
C PHE A 68 -22.91 16.23 22.07
N ARG A 69 -22.95 16.96 23.18
CA ARG A 69 -23.39 18.37 23.23
C ARG A 69 -22.54 19.26 22.32
N GLY A 70 -23.19 19.88 21.33
CA GLY A 70 -22.53 20.71 20.32
C GLY A 70 -21.99 19.95 19.11
N LEU A 71 -22.21 18.63 19.04
CA LEU A 71 -22.04 17.83 17.81
C LEU A 71 -23.37 17.71 17.06
N TYR A 72 -23.30 17.50 15.76
CA TYR A 72 -24.45 17.42 14.84
C TYR A 72 -25.55 16.49 15.36
N ILE A 73 -25.20 15.27 15.79
CA ILE A 73 -26.19 14.25 16.16
C ILE A 73 -27.00 14.57 17.43
N HIS A 74 -26.58 15.55 18.24
CA HIS A 74 -27.23 15.89 19.50
C HIS A 74 -28.71 16.22 19.36
N GLU A 75 -29.08 16.94 18.29
CA GLU A 75 -30.46 17.37 18.02
C GLU A 75 -31.26 16.33 17.19
N HIS A 76 -30.61 15.26 16.73
CA HIS A 76 -31.20 14.23 15.88
C HIS A 76 -31.42 12.89 16.58
N TRP A 77 -30.78 12.65 17.73
CA TRP A 77 -30.85 11.36 18.43
C TRP A 77 -31.93 11.29 19.52
N ASP A 78 -32.56 10.12 19.67
CA ASP A 78 -33.47 9.82 20.78
C ASP A 78 -32.68 9.34 22.00
N TRP A 79 -32.21 10.30 22.81
CA TRP A 79 -31.48 10.04 24.07
C TRP A 79 -32.27 9.25 25.12
N GLY A 80 -33.59 9.12 24.95
CA GLY A 80 -34.44 8.26 25.77
C GLY A 80 -34.27 6.76 25.46
N ARG A 81 -33.70 6.41 24.31
CA ARG A 81 -33.42 5.02 23.92
C ARG A 81 -31.94 4.69 24.07
N ARG A 82 -31.66 3.62 24.79
CA ARG A 82 -30.33 3.05 25.00
C ARG A 82 -30.33 1.61 24.54
N HIS A 83 -29.28 1.20 23.85
CA HIS A 83 -29.12 -0.15 23.34
C HIS A 83 -27.92 -0.82 24.01
N PRO A 84 -28.02 -2.09 24.44
CA PRO A 84 -26.84 -2.82 24.87
C PRO A 84 -25.90 -3.02 23.67
N VAL A 85 -24.66 -2.56 23.81
CA VAL A 85 -23.61 -2.76 22.81
C VAL A 85 -22.83 -4.03 23.14
N ILE A 86 -22.49 -4.84 22.15
CA ILE A 86 -21.46 -5.89 22.20
C ILE A 86 -20.30 -5.42 21.31
N ARG A 87 -19.08 -5.38 21.84
CA ARG A 87 -17.88 -4.98 21.09
C ARG A 87 -16.87 -6.11 21.01
N PHE A 88 -16.47 -6.46 19.79
CA PHE A 88 -15.33 -7.32 19.52
C PHE A 88 -14.18 -6.47 19.02
N ASP A 89 -12.99 -6.67 19.59
CA ASP A 89 -11.76 -5.99 19.17
C ASP A 89 -10.67 -7.05 19.04
N PHE A 90 -10.24 -7.28 17.81
CA PHE A 90 -9.19 -8.25 17.50
C PHE A 90 -7.78 -7.63 17.43
N SER A 91 -7.64 -6.31 17.58
CA SER A 91 -6.37 -5.58 17.43
C SER A 91 -5.24 -6.09 18.34
N VAL A 92 -5.59 -6.60 19.52
CA VAL A 92 -4.67 -7.01 20.59
C VAL A 92 -4.05 -8.39 20.34
N GLY A 93 -2.71 -8.44 20.35
CA GLY A 93 -1.93 -9.67 20.21
C GLY A 93 -1.57 -10.01 18.77
N VAL A 94 -1.13 -11.25 18.55
CA VAL A 94 -0.99 -11.90 17.24
C VAL A 94 -1.57 -13.30 17.43
N LEU A 95 -2.55 -13.68 16.62
CA LEU A 95 -3.21 -14.99 16.70
C LEU A 95 -2.63 -15.91 15.63
N ARG A 96 -2.13 -17.09 15.97
CA ARG A 96 -1.36 -17.98 15.07
C ARG A 96 -2.05 -19.27 14.66
N ASN A 97 -3.18 -19.60 15.29
CA ASN A 97 -3.89 -20.85 15.10
C ASN A 97 -5.33 -20.73 15.64
N ARG A 98 -6.11 -21.80 15.46
CA ARG A 98 -7.51 -21.81 15.89
C ARG A 98 -7.70 -21.74 17.40
N ASP A 99 -6.85 -22.40 18.19
CA ASP A 99 -6.98 -22.43 19.65
C ASP A 99 -6.74 -21.03 20.26
N GLU A 100 -5.76 -20.28 19.77
CA GLU A 100 -5.50 -18.89 20.17
C GLU A 100 -6.70 -17.98 19.82
N LEU A 101 -7.31 -18.16 18.64
CA LEU A 101 -8.50 -17.43 18.23
C LEU A 101 -9.70 -17.74 19.15
N ASP A 102 -9.97 -19.02 19.40
CA ASP A 102 -11.12 -19.44 20.21
C ASP A 102 -10.99 -18.99 21.67
N GLN A 103 -9.77 -18.97 22.22
CA GLN A 103 -9.47 -18.34 23.53
C GLN A 103 -9.69 -16.82 23.51
N ARG A 104 -9.31 -16.12 22.44
CA ARG A 104 -9.55 -14.67 22.30
C ARG A 104 -11.04 -14.36 22.22
N ILE A 105 -11.81 -15.14 21.47
CA ILE A 105 -13.26 -14.99 21.37
C ILE A 105 -13.94 -15.29 22.72
N ASP A 106 -13.55 -16.37 23.41
CA ASP A 106 -14.04 -16.68 24.77
C ASP A 106 -13.84 -15.51 25.74
N TRP A 107 -12.65 -14.91 25.74
CA TRP A 107 -12.36 -13.72 26.55
C TRP A 107 -13.25 -12.52 26.18
N LEU A 108 -13.41 -12.22 24.89
CA LEU A 108 -14.26 -11.12 24.40
C LEU A 108 -15.74 -11.32 24.77
N LEU A 109 -16.25 -12.56 24.71
CA LEU A 109 -17.62 -12.89 25.13
C LEU A 109 -17.80 -12.70 26.65
N ARG A 110 -16.87 -13.20 27.48
CA ARG A 110 -16.92 -12.97 28.94
C ARG A 110 -16.79 -11.50 29.32
N ASP A 111 -15.99 -10.72 28.60
CA ASP A 111 -15.81 -9.30 28.88
C ASP A 111 -17.08 -8.49 28.59
N ASN A 112 -17.74 -8.75 27.47
CA ASN A 112 -19.04 -8.15 27.18
C ASN A 112 -20.14 -8.61 28.16
N ALA A 113 -20.18 -9.90 28.53
CA ALA A 113 -21.13 -10.38 29.54
C ALA A 113 -20.96 -9.64 30.89
N ARG A 114 -19.72 -9.53 31.37
CA ARG A 114 -19.37 -8.78 32.60
C ARG A 114 -19.75 -7.30 32.49
N ARG A 115 -19.44 -6.64 31.37
CA ARG A 115 -19.75 -5.21 31.15
C ARG A 115 -21.25 -4.93 31.07
N LEU A 116 -22.03 -5.86 30.52
CA LEU A 116 -23.49 -5.77 30.44
C LEU A 116 -24.21 -6.26 31.71
N GLY A 117 -23.47 -6.68 32.76
CA GLY A 117 -24.05 -7.16 34.02
C GLY A 117 -24.79 -8.49 33.91
N LEU A 118 -24.46 -9.30 32.89
CA LEU A 118 -25.12 -10.58 32.61
C LEU A 118 -24.45 -11.71 33.39
N ILE A 119 -25.26 -12.63 33.92
CA ILE A 119 -24.76 -13.89 34.49
C ILE A 119 -24.22 -14.73 33.34
N GLU A 120 -23.00 -15.29 33.49
CA GLU A 120 -22.42 -16.15 32.46
C GLU A 120 -23.32 -17.37 32.20
N ALA A 121 -23.67 -17.60 30.94
CA ALA A 121 -24.35 -18.82 30.51
C ALA A 121 -23.46 -20.05 30.81
N GLU A 122 -24.10 -21.19 31.04
CA GLU A 122 -23.42 -22.43 31.44
C GLU A 122 -22.30 -22.83 30.45
N ARG A 123 -21.23 -23.41 30.99
CA ARG A 123 -19.98 -23.71 30.25
C ARG A 123 -20.13 -24.79 29.16
N ASP A 124 -21.29 -25.43 29.08
CA ASP A 124 -21.54 -26.61 28.23
C ASP A 124 -21.98 -26.22 26.80
N THR A 125 -21.82 -24.96 26.42
CA THR A 125 -22.12 -24.44 25.07
C THR A 125 -20.86 -23.95 24.35
N ASP A 126 -20.83 -24.12 23.03
CA ASP A 126 -19.73 -23.69 22.17
C ASP A 126 -19.71 -22.16 21.98
N ILE A 127 -18.73 -21.65 21.24
CA ILE A 127 -18.58 -20.21 20.98
C ILE A 127 -19.85 -19.62 20.32
N ALA A 128 -20.47 -20.36 19.40
CA ALA A 128 -21.69 -19.91 18.72
C ALA A 128 -22.87 -19.80 19.71
N GLY A 129 -23.12 -20.85 20.50
CA GLY A 129 -24.15 -20.86 21.54
C GLY A 129 -23.94 -19.78 22.62
N ARG A 130 -22.68 -19.51 23.00
CA ARG A 130 -22.35 -18.47 23.99
C ARG A 130 -22.53 -17.06 23.44
N PHE A 131 -22.26 -16.82 22.16
CA PHE A 131 -22.58 -15.54 21.52
C PHE A 131 -24.09 -15.35 21.34
N ALA A 132 -24.82 -16.39 20.95
CA ALA A 132 -26.28 -16.39 20.90
C ALA A 132 -26.90 -16.04 22.27
N GLY A 133 -26.44 -16.72 23.33
CA GLY A 133 -26.86 -16.45 24.71
C GLY A 133 -26.51 -15.04 25.19
N LEU A 134 -25.37 -14.48 24.75
CA LEU A 134 -25.00 -13.10 25.05
C LEU A 134 -25.97 -12.10 24.39
N ILE A 135 -26.34 -12.30 23.12
CA ILE A 135 -27.30 -11.44 22.40
C ILE A 135 -28.69 -11.53 23.07
N GLN A 136 -29.18 -12.75 23.32
CA GLN A 136 -30.49 -12.97 23.95
C GLN A 136 -30.53 -12.41 25.38
N GLY A 137 -29.47 -12.65 26.19
CA GLY A 137 -29.36 -12.14 27.55
C GLY A 137 -29.32 -10.61 27.61
N ALA A 138 -28.55 -9.98 26.71
CA ALA A 138 -28.49 -8.52 26.60
C ALA A 138 -29.86 -7.92 26.24
N ARG A 139 -30.59 -8.53 25.30
CA ARG A 139 -31.96 -8.12 24.95
C ARG A 139 -32.92 -8.33 26.11
N ALA A 140 -32.88 -9.48 26.77
CA ALA A 140 -33.79 -9.82 27.87
C ALA A 140 -33.59 -8.90 29.10
N ALA A 141 -32.34 -8.54 29.42
CA ALA A 141 -32.01 -7.67 30.54
C ALA A 141 -32.40 -6.19 30.33
N THR A 142 -32.40 -5.72 29.08
CA THR A 142 -32.64 -4.30 28.74
C THR A 142 -34.00 -4.03 28.11
N GLY A 143 -34.67 -5.06 27.56
CA GLY A 143 -35.83 -4.92 26.68
C GLY A 143 -35.51 -4.36 25.29
N GLN A 144 -34.23 -4.09 24.97
CA GLN A 144 -33.80 -3.35 23.79
C GLN A 144 -32.96 -4.22 22.86
N SER A 145 -33.13 -4.03 21.55
CA SER A 145 -32.33 -4.74 20.55
C SER A 145 -30.85 -4.36 20.62
N VAL A 146 -29.97 -5.34 20.36
CA VAL A 146 -28.53 -5.28 20.61
C VAL A 146 -27.76 -4.63 19.47
N VAL A 147 -26.71 -3.88 19.78
CA VAL A 147 -25.78 -3.30 18.80
C VAL A 147 -24.49 -4.09 18.80
N ILE A 148 -23.97 -4.46 17.63
CA ILE A 148 -22.74 -5.26 17.51
C ILE A 148 -21.68 -4.46 16.76
N LEU A 149 -20.54 -4.22 17.40
CA LEU A 149 -19.43 -3.46 16.83
C LEU A 149 -18.18 -4.36 16.76
N VAL A 150 -17.51 -4.41 15.60
CA VAL A 150 -16.31 -5.25 15.39
C VAL A 150 -15.17 -4.41 14.82
N ASP A 151 -14.07 -4.31 15.57
CA ASP A 151 -12.85 -3.60 15.17
C ASP A 151 -11.73 -4.58 14.78
N GLU A 152 -10.94 -4.19 13.78
CA GLU A 152 -9.86 -4.98 13.15
C GLU A 152 -10.28 -6.44 12.86
N TYR A 153 -11.49 -6.62 12.30
CA TYR A 153 -12.11 -7.94 12.06
C TYR A 153 -11.25 -8.90 11.21
N ASP A 154 -10.39 -8.30 10.39
CA ASP A 154 -9.49 -8.88 9.40
C ASP A 154 -8.13 -9.28 9.98
N LYS A 155 -7.72 -8.66 11.09
CA LYS A 155 -6.38 -8.81 11.65
C LYS A 155 -6.01 -10.27 12.02
N PRO A 156 -6.89 -11.14 12.56
CA PRO A 156 -6.55 -12.55 12.77
C PRO A 156 -6.21 -13.30 11.46
N ILE A 157 -6.80 -12.87 10.33
CA ILE A 157 -6.55 -13.46 9.03
C ILE A 157 -5.26 -12.89 8.43
N LEU A 158 -5.03 -11.58 8.59
CA LEU A 158 -3.79 -10.91 8.18
C LEU A 158 -2.55 -11.45 8.92
N ASP A 159 -2.68 -11.77 10.21
CA ASP A 159 -1.63 -12.42 11.02
C ASP A 159 -1.19 -13.78 10.43
N ASN A 160 -2.04 -14.43 9.61
CA ASN A 160 -1.82 -15.75 9.03
C ASN A 160 -1.86 -15.75 7.49
N ILE A 161 -1.69 -14.58 6.86
CA ILE A 161 -1.80 -14.42 5.39
C ILE A 161 -0.76 -15.23 4.61
N THR A 162 0.35 -15.61 5.24
CA THR A 162 1.40 -16.46 4.67
C THR A 162 1.09 -17.97 4.70
N ASP A 163 0.06 -18.39 5.45
CA ASP A 163 -0.43 -19.77 5.47
C ASP A 163 -1.97 -19.80 5.22
N PRO A 164 -2.40 -19.51 3.98
CA PRO A 164 -3.82 -19.43 3.65
C PRO A 164 -4.56 -20.77 3.74
N THR A 165 -3.85 -21.90 3.67
CA THR A 165 -4.42 -23.26 3.61
C THR A 165 -4.32 -24.05 4.92
N GLY A 166 -3.38 -23.73 5.80
CA GLY A 166 -3.25 -24.32 7.14
C GLY A 166 -3.96 -23.48 8.19
N ALA A 167 -3.21 -22.90 9.12
CA ALA A 167 -3.74 -22.15 10.27
C ALA A 167 -4.66 -20.99 9.84
N GLY A 168 -4.34 -20.32 8.73
CA GLY A 168 -5.18 -19.26 8.17
C GLY A 168 -6.55 -19.75 7.70
N ALA A 169 -6.70 -21.01 7.26
CA ALA A 169 -7.98 -21.58 6.88
C ALA A 169 -8.86 -21.87 8.11
N GLU A 170 -8.29 -22.47 9.16
CA GLU A 170 -9.00 -22.77 10.40
C GLU A 170 -9.49 -21.50 11.12
N ILE A 171 -8.68 -20.43 11.09
CA ILE A 171 -9.03 -19.10 11.60
C ILE A 171 -10.20 -18.48 10.82
N ARG A 172 -10.21 -18.57 9.48
CA ARG A 172 -11.34 -18.08 8.66
C ARG A 172 -12.63 -18.81 9.02
N GLU A 173 -12.61 -20.14 9.15
CA GLU A 173 -13.79 -20.90 9.57
C GLU A 173 -14.21 -20.59 11.02
N GLY A 174 -13.28 -20.23 11.92
CA GLY A 174 -13.59 -19.78 13.28
C GLY A 174 -14.33 -18.44 13.33
N LEU A 175 -13.82 -17.45 12.59
CA LEU A 175 -14.47 -16.14 12.45
C LEU A 175 -15.85 -16.26 11.78
N LYS A 176 -15.95 -17.07 10.72
CA LYS A 176 -17.20 -17.40 10.04
C LYS A 176 -18.22 -18.06 10.99
N ASN A 177 -17.78 -18.99 11.84
CA ASN A 177 -18.66 -19.60 12.86
C ASN A 177 -19.21 -18.52 13.82
N LEU A 178 -18.33 -17.67 14.38
CA LEU A 178 -18.72 -16.56 15.25
C LEU A 178 -19.73 -15.61 14.56
N TYR A 179 -19.44 -15.15 13.35
CA TYR A 179 -20.29 -14.17 12.65
C TYR A 179 -21.61 -14.78 12.14
N SER A 180 -21.68 -16.10 11.93
CA SER A 180 -22.90 -16.80 11.50
C SER A 180 -24.07 -16.64 12.49
N VAL A 181 -23.76 -16.54 13.79
CA VAL A 181 -24.74 -16.37 14.88
C VAL A 181 -25.67 -15.19 14.65
N MET A 182 -25.15 -14.08 14.12
CA MET A 182 -25.93 -12.86 13.87
C MET A 182 -27.12 -13.10 12.92
N LYS A 183 -27.05 -14.11 12.03
CA LYS A 183 -28.16 -14.50 11.15
C LYS A 183 -29.37 -15.02 11.92
N GLY A 184 -29.14 -15.87 12.92
CA GLY A 184 -30.20 -16.45 13.74
C GLY A 184 -30.87 -15.43 14.67
N HIS A 185 -30.17 -14.34 14.96
CA HIS A 185 -30.57 -13.29 15.90
C HIS A 185 -30.90 -11.96 15.23
N ASP A 186 -31.26 -11.95 13.94
CA ASP A 186 -31.54 -10.70 13.22
C ASP A 186 -32.60 -9.85 13.95
N ALA A 187 -33.71 -10.46 14.40
CA ALA A 187 -34.76 -9.76 15.14
C ALA A 187 -34.32 -9.22 16.52
N ASP A 188 -33.22 -9.71 17.08
CA ASP A 188 -32.62 -9.24 18.34
C ASP A 188 -31.64 -8.08 18.12
N ILE A 189 -31.14 -7.89 16.91
CA ILE A 189 -30.07 -6.92 16.58
C ILE A 189 -30.67 -5.60 16.06
N ARG A 190 -30.24 -4.46 16.60
CA ARG A 190 -30.60 -3.10 16.14
C ARG A 190 -29.68 -2.61 15.03
N PHE A 191 -28.37 -2.88 15.14
CA PHE A 191 -27.33 -2.32 14.29
C PHE A 191 -26.04 -3.17 14.37
N VAL A 192 -25.30 -3.26 13.26
CA VAL A 192 -23.99 -3.91 13.16
C VAL A 192 -23.04 -2.97 12.41
N PHE A 193 -21.84 -2.75 12.95
CA PHE A 193 -20.75 -2.08 12.22
C PHE A 193 -19.46 -2.87 12.36
N MET A 194 -18.84 -3.18 11.24
CA MET A 194 -17.58 -3.93 11.15
C MET A 194 -16.54 -3.10 10.40
N THR A 195 -15.31 -3.08 10.90
CA THR A 195 -14.23 -2.31 10.26
C THR A 195 -12.88 -3.01 10.33
N GLY A 196 -12.02 -2.70 9.35
CA GLY A 196 -10.74 -3.37 9.12
C GLY A 196 -9.86 -2.60 8.13
N VAL A 197 -8.75 -3.20 7.73
CA VAL A 197 -7.84 -2.72 6.68
C VAL A 197 -8.14 -3.38 5.33
N THR A 198 -8.49 -4.68 5.31
CA THR A 198 -8.79 -5.41 4.09
C THR A 198 -10.27 -5.77 3.96
N LYS A 199 -10.70 -6.07 2.72
CA LYS A 199 -12.09 -6.46 2.37
C LYS A 199 -12.11 -7.93 1.95
N PHE A 200 -12.00 -8.84 2.93
CA PHE A 200 -12.18 -10.28 2.68
C PHE A 200 -13.54 -10.56 2.04
N SER A 201 -13.54 -11.43 1.01
CA SER A 201 -14.72 -11.66 0.16
C SER A 201 -15.98 -11.98 0.99
N LYS A 202 -17.04 -11.17 0.83
CA LYS A 202 -18.28 -11.28 1.62
C LYS A 202 -18.90 -12.68 1.58
N VAL A 203 -18.68 -13.41 0.48
CA VAL A 203 -19.15 -14.79 0.26
C VAL A 203 -18.55 -15.80 1.26
N SER A 204 -17.31 -15.59 1.72
CA SER A 204 -16.59 -16.55 2.57
C SER A 204 -16.91 -16.40 4.07
N LEU A 205 -16.75 -15.21 4.63
CA LEU A 205 -16.93 -14.94 6.07
C LEU A 205 -18.36 -14.50 6.43
N PHE A 206 -19.06 -13.85 5.50
CA PHE A 206 -20.30 -13.12 5.77
C PHE A 206 -21.53 -13.66 5.04
N SER A 207 -21.46 -14.85 4.43
CA SER A 207 -22.62 -15.54 3.82
C SER A 207 -23.76 -15.84 4.81
N GLY A 208 -23.50 -15.70 6.12
CA GLY A 208 -24.52 -15.62 7.16
C GLY A 208 -25.32 -14.29 7.15
N LEU A 209 -24.65 -13.16 7.00
CA LEU A 209 -25.22 -11.81 7.10
C LEU A 209 -25.90 -11.40 5.77
N ASN A 210 -27.23 -11.46 5.73
CA ASN A 210 -28.00 -11.32 4.48
C ASN A 210 -27.94 -9.93 3.80
N GLN A 211 -27.39 -8.89 4.44
CA GLN A 211 -27.10 -7.56 3.85
C GLN A 211 -26.03 -6.84 4.68
N LEU A 212 -24.75 -7.07 4.41
CA LEU A 212 -23.67 -6.20 4.92
C LEU A 212 -23.39 -5.13 3.85
N GLU A 213 -23.98 -3.94 4.00
CA GLU A 213 -23.73 -2.78 3.13
C GLU A 213 -22.27 -2.33 3.32
N ASP A 214 -21.57 -2.03 2.22
CA ASP A 214 -20.15 -1.69 2.27
C ASP A 214 -19.93 -0.25 1.84
N LEU A 215 -19.44 0.54 2.79
CA LEU A 215 -19.25 1.98 2.66
C LEU A 215 -17.83 2.33 2.16
N THR A 216 -17.02 1.33 1.83
CA THR A 216 -15.62 1.51 1.40
C THR A 216 -15.53 2.36 0.13
N LEU A 217 -16.42 2.09 -0.83
CA LEU A 217 -16.51 2.76 -2.13
C LEU A 217 -17.83 3.55 -2.28
N ASP A 218 -18.40 4.00 -1.16
CA ASP A 218 -19.60 4.84 -1.16
C ASP A 218 -19.22 6.32 -0.99
N GLU A 219 -19.49 7.12 -2.01
CA GLU A 219 -19.18 8.56 -2.02
C GLU A 219 -19.82 9.33 -0.86
N ARG A 220 -21.00 8.90 -0.40
CA ARG A 220 -21.71 9.49 0.74
C ARG A 220 -20.87 9.40 2.03
N PHE A 221 -19.99 8.41 2.12
CA PHE A 221 -19.15 8.10 3.28
C PHE A 221 -17.65 8.20 2.99
N ALA A 222 -17.24 8.83 1.87
CA ALA A 222 -15.83 9.01 1.52
C ALA A 222 -15.03 9.66 2.66
N THR A 223 -15.59 10.70 3.30
CA THR A 223 -14.96 11.50 4.38
C THR A 223 -15.29 11.03 5.80
N LEU A 224 -15.95 9.87 5.97
CA LEU A 224 -16.31 9.29 7.26
C LEU A 224 -15.07 9.03 8.16
N CYS A 225 -13.95 8.69 7.53
CA CYS A 225 -12.65 8.48 8.17
C CYS A 225 -11.60 9.28 7.40
N GLY A 226 -10.67 9.92 8.11
CA GLY A 226 -9.80 10.96 7.54
C GLY A 226 -10.26 12.38 7.86
N TYR A 227 -9.37 13.35 7.62
CA TYR A 227 -9.67 14.79 7.75
C TYR A 227 -9.79 15.42 6.37
N THR A 228 -10.83 16.21 6.13
CA THR A 228 -11.02 17.04 4.93
C THR A 228 -10.11 18.28 4.97
N GLN A 229 -10.06 19.06 3.88
CA GLN A 229 -9.41 20.37 3.94
C GLN A 229 -10.11 21.31 4.96
N SER A 230 -11.45 21.28 4.99
CA SER A 230 -12.27 22.05 5.93
C SER A 230 -11.99 21.68 7.38
N ASP A 231 -11.83 20.39 7.68
CA ASP A 231 -11.50 19.89 9.03
C ASP A 231 -10.17 20.50 9.54
N LEU A 232 -9.17 20.64 8.64
CA LEU A 232 -7.88 21.23 8.98
C LEU A 232 -7.95 22.75 9.18
N GLU A 233 -8.68 23.46 8.33
CA GLU A 233 -8.84 24.92 8.40
C GLU A 233 -9.68 25.36 9.60
N THR A 234 -10.65 24.52 10.03
CA THR A 234 -11.55 24.80 11.15
C THR A 234 -11.04 24.22 12.48
N THR A 235 -11.09 22.90 12.64
CA THR A 235 -10.80 22.19 13.90
C THR A 235 -9.32 22.34 14.31
N PHE A 236 -8.43 22.43 13.32
CA PHE A 236 -6.98 22.59 13.53
C PHE A 236 -6.44 23.97 13.09
N GLY A 237 -7.31 24.95 12.79
CA GLY A 237 -6.90 26.25 12.25
C GLY A 237 -5.88 27.00 13.11
N GLU A 238 -6.06 27.02 14.44
CA GLU A 238 -5.10 27.65 15.37
C GLU A 238 -3.72 26.95 15.39
N HIS A 239 -3.69 25.63 15.16
CA HIS A 239 -2.45 24.84 15.08
C HIS A 239 -1.72 25.03 13.75
N LEU A 240 -2.48 25.18 12.67
CA LEU A 240 -1.98 25.25 11.29
C LEU A 240 -1.78 26.69 10.78
N HIS A 241 -1.98 27.70 11.63
CA HIS A 241 -1.76 29.11 11.26
C HIS A 241 -0.36 29.36 10.65
N GLY A 242 -0.34 29.84 9.41
CA GLY A 242 0.88 30.12 8.65
C GLY A 242 1.58 28.89 8.06
N VAL A 243 0.90 27.74 7.96
CA VAL A 243 1.40 26.57 7.21
C VAL A 243 1.38 26.84 5.70
N ASP A 244 2.35 26.30 4.99
CA ASP A 244 2.29 26.16 3.53
C ASP A 244 1.30 25.04 3.18
N TRP A 245 0.08 25.43 2.80
CA TRP A 245 -1.00 24.51 2.44
C TRP A 245 -0.71 23.69 1.19
N ALA A 246 0.01 24.24 0.21
CA ALA A 246 0.35 23.51 -1.01
C ALA A 246 1.33 22.37 -0.68
N ARG A 247 2.35 22.67 0.13
CA ARG A 247 3.30 21.68 0.62
C ARG A 247 2.67 20.68 1.60
N LEU A 248 1.72 21.11 2.44
CA LEU A 248 0.95 20.19 3.30
C LEU A 248 0.13 19.19 2.49
N LYS A 249 -0.54 19.67 1.42
CA LYS A 249 -1.26 18.79 0.48
C LYS A 249 -0.33 17.80 -0.21
N GLN A 250 0.79 18.28 -0.76
CA GLN A 250 1.80 17.43 -1.41
C GLN A 250 2.34 16.31 -0.50
N TRP A 251 2.56 16.61 0.78
CA TRP A 251 3.10 15.66 1.75
C TRP A 251 2.06 14.67 2.29
N TYR A 252 0.86 15.13 2.66
CA TYR A 252 -0.05 14.37 3.53
C TYR A 252 -1.49 14.21 3.01
N ASN A 253 -1.91 14.93 1.96
CA ASN A 253 -3.24 14.76 1.35
C ASN A 253 -3.16 13.87 0.11
N GLY A 254 -4.26 13.21 -0.22
CA GLY A 254 -4.47 12.61 -1.52
C GLY A 254 -5.31 11.34 -1.51
N TYR A 255 -5.67 10.84 -0.32
CA TYR A 255 -6.46 9.61 -0.17
C TYR A 255 -7.93 9.87 -0.55
N SER A 256 -8.33 9.43 -1.73
CA SER A 256 -9.73 9.37 -2.15
C SER A 256 -10.27 7.94 -2.09
N PHE A 257 -11.50 7.82 -1.62
CA PHE A 257 -12.30 6.60 -1.56
C PHE A 257 -13.64 6.85 -2.26
N LEU A 258 -13.57 7.32 -3.52
CA LEU A 258 -14.67 7.91 -4.29
C LEU A 258 -15.25 9.17 -3.64
N GLY A 259 -14.51 10.28 -3.58
CA GLY A 259 -15.07 11.55 -3.13
C GLY A 259 -14.02 12.61 -2.85
N GLU A 260 -14.29 13.50 -1.89
CA GLU A 260 -13.30 14.48 -1.43
C GLU A 260 -12.06 13.76 -0.87
N PRO A 261 -10.84 14.07 -1.37
CA PRO A 261 -9.61 13.51 -0.82
C PRO A 261 -9.37 13.98 0.62
N VAL A 262 -9.03 13.03 1.48
CA VAL A 262 -8.75 13.25 2.90
C VAL A 262 -7.26 13.11 3.22
N TYR A 263 -6.85 13.77 4.30
CA TYR A 263 -5.57 13.57 4.98
C TYR A 263 -5.66 12.38 5.96
N ASN A 264 -4.55 11.68 6.16
CA ASN A 264 -4.42 10.75 7.29
C ASN A 264 -4.46 11.54 8.62
N PRO A 265 -5.38 11.24 9.55
CA PRO A 265 -5.51 11.97 10.82
C PRO A 265 -4.24 11.95 11.66
N PHE A 266 -3.58 10.78 11.76
CA PHE A 266 -2.44 10.59 12.64
C PHE A 266 -1.20 11.33 12.14
N ASP A 267 -0.98 11.38 10.83
CA ASP A 267 0.15 12.07 10.23
C ASP A 267 0.01 13.59 10.38
N ILE A 268 -1.21 14.14 10.27
CA ILE A 268 -1.48 15.55 10.59
C ILE A 268 -1.27 15.86 12.07
N LEU A 269 -1.78 15.02 12.98
CA LEU A 269 -1.60 15.22 14.42
C LEU A 269 -0.11 15.16 14.81
N LEU A 270 0.68 14.27 14.19
CA LEU A 270 2.13 14.20 14.36
C LEU A 270 2.87 15.38 13.71
N PHE A 271 2.47 15.84 12.53
CA PHE A 271 3.03 17.01 11.87
C PHE A 271 2.91 18.24 12.78
N ILE A 272 1.72 18.51 13.32
CA ILE A 272 1.51 19.60 14.28
C ILE A 272 2.38 19.40 15.52
N ALA A 273 2.28 18.24 16.18
CA ALA A 273 2.94 17.96 17.45
C ALA A 273 4.48 17.93 17.38
N LYS A 274 5.06 17.71 16.20
CA LYS A 274 6.50 17.77 15.96
C LYS A 274 6.95 19.11 15.35
N GLY A 275 6.14 20.16 15.52
CA GLY A 275 6.49 21.54 15.20
C GLY A 275 6.36 21.89 13.72
N ARG A 276 5.40 21.29 13.01
CA ARG A 276 5.08 21.55 11.60
C ARG A 276 6.26 21.29 10.65
N ARG A 277 7.01 20.22 10.92
CA ARG A 277 8.16 19.79 10.12
C ARG A 277 7.71 18.83 9.04
N PHE A 278 7.88 19.19 7.76
CA PHE A 278 7.64 18.29 6.64
C PHE A 278 8.66 17.14 6.64
N ARG A 279 8.18 15.92 6.91
CA ARG A 279 8.94 14.67 6.96
C ARG A 279 7.96 13.47 7.01
N PRO A 280 8.43 12.23 6.83
CA PRO A 280 7.60 11.04 7.05
C PRO A 280 7.16 10.89 8.52
N TYR A 281 5.88 10.58 8.68
CA TYR A 281 5.12 10.21 9.88
C TYR A 281 4.34 8.90 9.65
N TRP A 282 3.97 8.61 8.40
CA TRP A 282 3.43 7.32 7.98
C TRP A 282 4.31 6.18 8.49
N PHE A 283 3.71 5.29 9.25
CA PHE A 283 4.40 4.19 9.92
C PHE A 283 3.48 2.99 9.91
N GLU A 284 3.70 2.10 8.95
CA GLU A 284 2.91 0.88 8.81
C GLU A 284 3.39 -0.20 9.79
N THR A 285 2.66 -0.35 10.89
CA THR A 285 2.75 -1.55 11.73
C THR A 285 1.87 -2.65 11.13
N GLY A 286 2.48 -3.53 10.35
CA GLY A 286 1.87 -4.80 9.91
C GLY A 286 1.67 -4.91 8.40
N ASN A 287 2.16 -6.02 7.85
CA ASN A 287 2.07 -6.47 6.45
C ASN A 287 2.89 -5.82 5.29
N PRO A 288 3.79 -4.82 5.45
CA PRO A 288 4.61 -4.37 4.32
C PRO A 288 5.49 -5.50 3.78
N SER A 289 6.08 -6.32 4.67
CA SER A 289 6.93 -7.44 4.26
C SER A 289 6.19 -8.44 3.36
N PHE A 290 4.93 -8.75 3.65
CA PHE A 290 4.13 -9.64 2.81
C PHE A 290 3.81 -9.01 1.46
N LEU A 291 3.39 -7.74 1.44
CA LEU A 291 3.13 -7.00 0.20
C LEU A 291 4.37 -6.96 -0.70
N ILE A 292 5.54 -6.67 -0.13
CA ILE A 292 6.79 -6.55 -0.87
C ILE A 292 7.27 -7.93 -1.38
N GLU A 293 7.16 -8.99 -0.59
CA GLU A 293 7.44 -10.35 -1.07
C GLU A 293 6.40 -10.83 -2.11
N LEU A 294 5.14 -10.41 -2.02
CA LEU A 294 4.11 -10.69 -3.03
C LEU A 294 4.45 -10.01 -4.37
N LEU A 295 4.80 -8.71 -4.36
CA LEU A 295 5.25 -7.98 -5.56
C LEU A 295 6.48 -8.65 -6.19
N ARG A 296 7.44 -9.08 -5.36
CA ARG A 296 8.65 -9.78 -5.79
C ARG A 296 8.34 -11.16 -6.40
N ALA A 297 7.47 -11.95 -5.75
CA ALA A 297 7.07 -13.28 -6.20
C ALA A 297 6.22 -13.24 -7.48
N ARG A 298 5.32 -12.26 -7.60
CA ARG A 298 4.53 -11.96 -8.81
C ARG A 298 5.38 -11.36 -9.94
N ARG A 299 6.63 -10.97 -9.66
CA ARG A 299 7.55 -10.33 -10.61
C ARG A 299 7.02 -9.00 -11.15
N THR A 300 6.30 -8.24 -10.32
CA THR A 300 5.65 -6.99 -10.71
C THR A 300 6.66 -5.99 -11.27
N PHE A 301 6.34 -5.43 -12.45
CA PHE A 301 7.07 -4.31 -13.02
C PHE A 301 6.76 -3.05 -12.21
N LEU A 302 7.67 -2.68 -11.30
CA LEU A 302 7.43 -1.60 -10.32
C LEU A 302 7.07 -0.23 -10.95
N PRO A 303 7.55 0.16 -12.14
CA PRO A 303 7.17 1.42 -12.76
C PRO A 303 5.68 1.49 -13.13
N SER A 304 4.98 0.37 -13.38
CA SER A 304 3.53 0.42 -13.67
C SER A 304 2.68 0.82 -12.46
N LEU A 305 3.25 0.90 -11.25
CA LEU A 305 2.55 1.33 -10.04
C LEU A 305 2.07 2.79 -10.07
N GLU A 306 2.63 3.65 -10.93
CA GLU A 306 2.17 5.04 -11.12
C GLU A 306 1.04 5.14 -12.19
N THR A 307 0.70 4.06 -12.89
CA THR A 307 -0.28 4.05 -14.01
C THR A 307 -1.23 2.85 -13.94
N ILE A 308 -1.73 2.51 -12.75
CA ILE A 308 -2.64 1.37 -12.57
C ILE A 308 -4.06 1.77 -12.94
N GLU A 309 -4.73 0.96 -13.77
CA GLU A 309 -6.18 0.92 -13.85
C GLU A 309 -6.71 -0.39 -13.27
N ALA A 310 -7.79 -0.32 -12.49
CA ALA A 310 -8.47 -1.46 -11.88
C ALA A 310 -9.97 -1.39 -12.12
N SER A 311 -10.65 -2.53 -12.24
CA SER A 311 -12.11 -2.59 -12.17
C SER A 311 -12.58 -2.60 -10.71
N GLU A 312 -13.87 -2.31 -10.49
CA GLU A 312 -14.51 -2.47 -9.19
C GLU A 312 -14.28 -3.87 -8.60
N GLU A 313 -14.39 -4.92 -9.42
CA GLU A 313 -14.14 -6.30 -9.03
C GLU A 313 -12.75 -6.51 -8.41
N ILE A 314 -11.70 -5.88 -8.94
CA ILE A 314 -10.34 -5.98 -8.39
C ILE A 314 -10.28 -5.30 -7.01
N LEU A 315 -10.83 -4.10 -6.86
CA LEU A 315 -10.83 -3.39 -5.57
C LEU A 315 -11.67 -4.11 -4.50
N ASP A 316 -12.73 -4.81 -4.94
CA ASP A 316 -13.69 -5.51 -4.10
C ASP A 316 -13.30 -6.95 -3.73
N SER A 317 -12.45 -7.61 -4.52
CA SER A 317 -12.10 -9.02 -4.36
C SER A 317 -10.79 -9.23 -3.60
N PHE A 318 -10.87 -9.47 -2.29
CA PHE A 318 -9.75 -10.08 -1.55
C PHE A 318 -9.95 -11.59 -1.40
N ASP A 319 -9.47 -12.34 -2.40
CA ASP A 319 -9.25 -13.79 -2.30
C ASP A 319 -7.86 -14.05 -1.71
N ILE A 320 -7.80 -14.69 -0.54
CA ILE A 320 -6.55 -14.96 0.17
C ILE A 320 -5.68 -16.02 -0.52
N GLU A 321 -6.28 -16.88 -1.36
CA GLU A 321 -5.54 -17.89 -2.14
C GLU A 321 -4.97 -17.29 -3.44
N ARG A 322 -5.52 -16.15 -3.89
CA ARG A 322 -5.16 -15.50 -5.17
C ARG A 322 -5.07 -13.99 -5.06
N ILE A 323 -4.43 -13.48 -4.01
CA ILE A 323 -4.32 -12.05 -3.71
C ILE A 323 -3.74 -11.29 -4.92
N ASP A 324 -4.49 -10.32 -5.43
CA ASP A 324 -4.01 -9.36 -6.39
C ASP A 324 -3.22 -8.24 -5.66
N PRO A 325 -1.99 -7.92 -6.10
CA PRO A 325 -1.20 -6.85 -5.48
C PRO A 325 -1.90 -5.48 -5.50
N VAL A 326 -2.70 -5.16 -6.52
CA VAL A 326 -3.40 -3.88 -6.64
C VAL A 326 -4.42 -3.72 -5.51
N THR A 327 -5.21 -4.76 -5.26
CA THR A 327 -6.20 -4.80 -4.16
C THR A 327 -5.51 -4.59 -2.81
N LEU A 328 -4.40 -5.29 -2.57
CA LEU A 328 -3.65 -5.16 -1.32
C LEU A 328 -3.03 -3.76 -1.16
N LEU A 329 -2.43 -3.21 -2.22
CA LEU A 329 -1.87 -1.85 -2.24
C LEU A 329 -2.94 -0.78 -1.95
N PHE A 330 -4.14 -0.90 -2.53
CA PHE A 330 -5.24 0.03 -2.26
C PHE A 330 -5.73 -0.08 -0.81
N GLN A 331 -5.99 -1.29 -0.33
CA GLN A 331 -6.54 -1.53 1.02
C GLN A 331 -5.56 -1.15 2.14
N THR A 332 -4.25 -1.35 1.93
CA THR A 332 -3.19 -0.89 2.85
C THR A 332 -2.89 0.61 2.78
N GLY A 333 -3.40 1.32 1.75
CA GLY A 333 -3.23 2.77 1.58
C GLY A 333 -1.98 3.19 0.79
N TYR A 334 -1.32 2.26 0.12
CA TYR A 334 -0.23 2.56 -0.83
C TYR A 334 -0.75 3.11 -2.17
N LEU A 335 -1.98 2.75 -2.55
CA LEU A 335 -2.70 3.30 -3.70
C LEU A 335 -4.00 3.97 -3.25
N THR A 336 -4.48 4.87 -4.09
CA THR A 336 -5.74 5.58 -3.92
C THR A 336 -6.37 5.90 -5.28
N ILE A 337 -7.65 6.22 -5.30
CA ILE A 337 -8.38 6.55 -6.54
C ILE A 337 -7.98 7.97 -6.97
N ASP A 338 -7.50 8.10 -8.20
CA ASP A 338 -7.24 9.40 -8.82
C ASP A 338 -8.48 9.91 -9.57
N SER A 339 -9.04 9.04 -10.41
CA SER A 339 -10.24 9.32 -11.20
C SER A 339 -10.98 8.03 -11.54
N THR A 340 -12.25 8.17 -11.94
CA THR A 340 -13.07 7.07 -12.42
C THR A 340 -13.61 7.35 -13.81
N ARG A 341 -13.85 6.27 -14.57
CA ARG A 341 -14.49 6.31 -15.88
C ARG A 341 -15.39 5.09 -16.06
N ASP A 342 -16.55 5.28 -16.69
CA ASP A 342 -17.35 4.15 -17.17
C ASP A 342 -16.64 3.49 -18.35
N SER A 343 -16.56 2.16 -18.33
CA SER A 343 -16.14 1.37 -19.48
C SER A 343 -16.93 0.06 -19.50
N PHE A 344 -17.61 -0.22 -20.60
CA PHE A 344 -18.45 -1.41 -20.77
C PHE A 344 -19.59 -1.53 -19.71
N GLY A 345 -20.04 -0.41 -19.11
CA GLY A 345 -21.03 -0.42 -18.03
C GLY A 345 -20.46 -0.88 -16.68
N GLN A 346 -19.13 -0.86 -16.53
CA GLN A 346 -18.41 -1.09 -15.28
C GLN A 346 -17.55 0.13 -14.95
N TRP A 347 -17.29 0.35 -13.66
CA TRP A 347 -16.39 1.41 -13.23
C TRP A 347 -14.94 0.94 -13.35
N LEU A 348 -14.15 1.70 -14.12
CA LEU A 348 -12.69 1.65 -14.09
C LEU A 348 -12.16 2.78 -13.22
N PHE A 349 -11.21 2.43 -12.36
CA PHE A 349 -10.54 3.29 -11.41
C PHE A 349 -9.10 3.48 -11.86
N ALA A 350 -8.72 4.71 -12.21
CA ALA A 350 -7.31 5.07 -12.29
C ALA A 350 -6.78 5.24 -10.86
N LEU A 351 -5.71 4.53 -10.53
CA LEU A 351 -5.10 4.53 -9.21
C LEU A 351 -3.72 5.17 -9.26
N ARG A 352 -3.35 5.85 -8.17
CA ARG A 352 -2.00 6.40 -7.97
C ARG A 352 -1.55 6.28 -6.53
N VAL A 353 -0.27 6.54 -6.29
CA VAL A 353 0.25 6.75 -4.93
C VAL A 353 -0.34 8.05 -4.35
N PRO A 354 -0.88 8.06 -3.11
CA PRO A 354 -1.66 9.18 -2.60
C PRO A 354 -0.87 10.48 -2.44
N ASN A 355 0.37 10.41 -1.93
CA ASN A 355 1.17 11.58 -1.59
C ASN A 355 2.68 11.30 -1.63
N GLN A 356 3.50 12.33 -1.39
CA GLN A 356 4.96 12.22 -1.37
C GLN A 356 5.47 11.25 -0.28
N GLU A 357 4.86 11.26 0.90
CA GLU A 357 5.26 10.45 2.04
C GLU A 357 5.14 8.94 1.76
N VAL A 358 3.98 8.51 1.26
CA VAL A 358 3.71 7.12 0.91
C VAL A 358 4.59 6.65 -0.24
N ARG A 359 4.84 7.50 -1.25
CA ARG A 359 5.79 7.19 -2.33
C ARG A 359 7.18 6.89 -1.78
N GLN A 360 7.69 7.75 -0.89
CA GLN A 360 8.99 7.53 -0.25
C GLN A 360 8.99 6.27 0.62
N ALA A 361 7.92 6.01 1.39
CA ALA A 361 7.82 4.82 2.23
C ALA A 361 7.85 3.53 1.38
N LEU A 362 6.99 3.42 0.36
CA LEU A 362 6.93 2.27 -0.54
C LEU A 362 8.26 2.05 -1.27
N ALA A 363 8.82 3.12 -1.85
CA ALA A 363 10.09 3.07 -2.56
C ALA A 363 11.24 2.62 -1.66
N ASN A 364 11.30 3.10 -0.41
CA ASN A 364 12.27 2.65 0.58
C ASN A 364 12.14 1.15 0.89
N HIS A 365 10.93 0.64 1.11
CA HIS A 365 10.69 -0.78 1.35
C HIS A 365 11.08 -1.66 0.14
N LEU A 366 10.79 -1.19 -1.07
CA LEU A 366 11.20 -1.86 -2.31
C LEU A 366 12.73 -1.88 -2.45
N VAL A 367 13.43 -0.77 -2.21
CA VAL A 367 14.89 -0.73 -2.23
C VAL A 367 15.50 -1.67 -1.18
N ASP A 368 15.02 -1.62 0.06
CA ASP A 368 15.55 -2.42 1.16
C ASP A 368 15.38 -3.93 0.85
N ALA A 369 14.25 -4.35 0.28
CA ALA A 369 14.01 -5.74 -0.11
C ALA A 369 14.78 -6.20 -1.37
N TYR A 370 14.82 -5.40 -2.43
CA TYR A 370 15.51 -5.79 -3.68
C TYR A 370 17.05 -5.76 -3.54
N THR A 371 17.59 -4.94 -2.62
CA THR A 371 19.02 -4.92 -2.31
C THR A 371 19.43 -5.76 -1.11
N ALA A 372 18.47 -6.23 -0.30
CA ALA A 372 18.70 -6.96 0.95
C ALA A 372 19.62 -6.20 1.93
N ARG A 373 19.40 -4.88 2.06
CA ARG A 373 20.20 -3.95 2.87
C ARG A 373 19.43 -3.35 4.02
N LEU A 374 20.16 -2.85 5.01
CA LEU A 374 19.62 -2.06 6.11
C LEU A 374 19.46 -0.57 5.70
N PRO A 375 18.53 0.19 6.32
CA PRO A 375 18.34 1.62 6.02
C PRO A 375 19.61 2.47 6.15
N SER A 376 20.51 2.12 7.07
CA SER A 376 21.82 2.79 7.25
C SER A 376 22.77 2.56 6.07
N GLU A 377 22.65 1.43 5.38
CA GLU A 377 23.44 1.09 4.20
C GLU A 377 22.85 1.70 2.93
N ARG A 378 21.52 1.91 2.90
CA ARG A 378 20.79 2.56 1.80
C ARG A 378 21.07 4.07 1.71
N LEU A 379 21.11 4.78 2.83
CA LEU A 379 21.19 6.25 2.85
C LEU A 379 22.37 6.84 2.03
N PRO A 380 23.61 6.32 2.09
CA PRO A 380 24.72 6.83 1.27
C PRO A 380 24.47 6.75 -0.24
N TRP A 381 23.78 5.69 -0.72
CA TRP A 381 23.42 5.55 -2.14
C TRP A 381 22.37 6.56 -2.55
N GLN A 382 21.33 6.74 -1.71
CA GLN A 382 20.29 7.73 -1.95
C GLN A 382 20.87 9.13 -2.02
N GLN A 383 21.73 9.48 -1.06
CA GLN A 383 22.39 10.79 -1.03
C GLN A 383 23.25 11.02 -2.27
N ALA A 384 24.08 10.03 -2.67
CA ALA A 384 24.91 10.13 -3.87
C ALA A 384 24.08 10.33 -5.15
N LEU A 385 23.02 9.53 -5.35
CA LEU A 385 22.13 9.66 -6.52
C LEU A 385 21.38 11.00 -6.51
N TYR A 386 20.86 11.44 -5.34
CA TYR A 386 20.16 12.71 -5.18
C TYR A 386 21.08 13.91 -5.47
N ASP A 387 22.32 13.87 -4.97
CA ASP A 387 23.31 14.90 -5.23
C ASP A 387 23.68 15.00 -6.72
N CYS A 388 23.83 13.87 -7.43
CA CYS A 388 24.10 13.88 -8.87
C CYS A 388 22.90 14.45 -9.66
N LEU A 389 21.68 14.02 -9.33
CA LEU A 389 20.43 14.43 -9.99
C LEU A 389 20.08 15.91 -9.77
N ARG A 390 20.34 16.46 -8.57
CA ARG A 390 20.03 17.87 -8.28
C ARG A 390 21.08 18.87 -8.80
N GLN A 391 22.20 18.37 -9.35
CA GLN A 391 23.32 19.18 -9.85
C GLN A 391 23.54 19.02 -11.37
N GLY A 392 22.91 18.05 -12.04
CA GLY A 392 23.15 17.79 -13.45
C GLY A 392 24.41 16.95 -13.74
N HIS A 393 25.01 16.31 -12.72
CA HIS A 393 26.28 15.58 -12.86
C HIS A 393 26.05 14.15 -13.39
N VAL A 394 25.88 14.01 -14.71
CA VAL A 394 25.50 12.73 -15.34
C VAL A 394 26.61 11.67 -15.26
N ASP A 395 27.88 12.03 -15.40
CA ASP A 395 29.00 11.07 -15.26
C ASP A 395 29.08 10.48 -13.83
N GLU A 396 28.85 11.32 -12.83
CA GLU A 396 28.81 10.90 -11.42
C GLU A 396 27.57 10.03 -11.13
N LEU A 397 26.42 10.34 -11.76
CA LEU A 397 25.21 9.52 -11.71
C LEU A 397 25.45 8.12 -12.30
N ILE A 398 26.10 8.01 -13.46
CA ILE A 398 26.48 6.74 -14.10
C ILE A 398 27.38 5.93 -13.16
N ALA A 399 28.41 6.55 -12.59
CA ALA A 399 29.31 5.90 -11.63
C ALA A 399 28.57 5.46 -10.34
N ALA A 400 27.59 6.24 -9.87
CA ALA A 400 26.75 5.87 -8.73
C ALA A 400 25.86 4.65 -9.05
N ILE A 401 25.27 4.59 -10.26
CA ILE A 401 24.48 3.44 -10.73
C ILE A 401 25.36 2.18 -10.85
N GLN A 402 26.55 2.27 -11.46
CA GLN A 402 27.50 1.14 -11.56
C GLN A 402 27.87 0.56 -10.19
N ARG A 403 28.19 1.44 -9.23
CA ARG A 403 28.53 1.04 -7.86
C ARG A 403 27.31 0.47 -7.13
N LEU A 404 26.11 1.00 -7.38
CA LEU A 404 24.87 0.53 -6.77
C LEU A 404 24.62 -0.94 -7.12
N PHE A 405 24.63 -1.25 -8.43
CA PHE A 405 24.41 -2.61 -8.93
C PHE A 405 25.54 -3.57 -8.56
N ALA A 406 26.80 -3.11 -8.58
CA ALA A 406 27.96 -3.89 -8.11
C ALA A 406 27.81 -4.39 -6.66
N GLY A 407 27.12 -3.62 -5.81
CA GLY A 407 26.92 -3.97 -4.40
C GLY A 407 25.68 -4.82 -4.10
N ILE A 408 24.90 -5.27 -5.09
CA ILE A 408 23.70 -6.10 -4.85
C ILE A 408 24.14 -7.55 -4.59
N PRO A 409 23.70 -8.21 -3.51
CA PRO A 409 24.10 -9.58 -3.20
C PRO A 409 23.76 -10.56 -4.33
N TRP A 410 24.71 -11.42 -4.71
CA TRP A 410 24.55 -12.43 -5.76
C TRP A 410 23.29 -13.31 -5.60
N ARG A 411 22.90 -13.58 -4.34
CA ARG A 411 21.70 -14.36 -3.99
C ARG A 411 20.39 -13.73 -4.45
N ASN A 412 20.32 -12.41 -4.61
CA ASN A 412 19.10 -11.72 -5.08
C ASN A 412 18.82 -12.01 -6.58
N PHE A 413 19.81 -12.54 -7.29
CA PHE A 413 19.76 -12.89 -8.71
C PHE A 413 19.76 -14.43 -8.94
N THR A 414 19.57 -15.25 -7.91
CA THR A 414 19.57 -16.72 -8.02
C THR A 414 18.20 -17.30 -7.73
N GLY A 415 17.73 -18.20 -8.60
CA GLY A 415 16.34 -18.67 -8.61
C GLY A 415 15.37 -17.74 -9.36
N ASN A 416 15.87 -16.69 -10.01
CA ASN A 416 15.07 -15.72 -10.76
C ASN A 416 15.70 -15.38 -12.11
N ASP A 417 15.01 -15.72 -13.22
CA ASP A 417 15.38 -15.30 -14.58
C ASP A 417 15.20 -13.79 -14.84
N LEU A 418 14.69 -13.05 -13.85
CA LEU A 418 14.40 -11.61 -13.94
C LEU A 418 15.60 -10.76 -14.36
N SER A 419 16.83 -11.12 -13.99
CA SER A 419 18.02 -10.34 -14.37
C SER A 419 18.34 -10.37 -15.88
N GLN A 420 17.53 -11.11 -16.67
CA GLN A 420 17.60 -11.15 -18.13
C GLN A 420 16.63 -10.16 -18.82
N SER A 421 15.79 -9.40 -18.10
CA SER A 421 14.86 -8.43 -18.70
C SER A 421 15.21 -6.98 -18.36
N GLU A 422 14.97 -6.07 -19.32
CA GLU A 422 15.09 -4.62 -19.15
C GLU A 422 14.23 -4.13 -17.98
N GLY A 423 13.02 -4.70 -17.85
CA GLY A 423 12.06 -4.38 -16.79
C GLY A 423 12.57 -4.60 -15.36
N TYR A 424 13.53 -5.50 -15.12
CA TYR A 424 14.15 -5.66 -13.80
C TYR A 424 15.03 -4.46 -13.43
N TYR A 425 15.89 -4.03 -14.35
CA TYR A 425 16.79 -2.88 -14.14
C TYR A 425 16.00 -1.58 -14.04
N ALA A 426 14.98 -1.41 -14.89
CA ALA A 426 14.02 -0.30 -14.82
C ALA A 426 13.27 -0.26 -13.48
N SER A 427 12.77 -1.42 -13.00
CA SER A 427 12.09 -1.51 -11.70
C SER A 427 12.98 -1.12 -10.53
N LEU A 428 14.26 -1.52 -10.54
CA LEU A 428 15.18 -1.18 -9.46
C LEU A 428 15.57 0.32 -9.51
N LEU A 429 15.87 0.85 -10.70
CA LEU A 429 16.15 2.28 -10.88
C LEU A 429 14.94 3.14 -10.47
N TYR A 430 13.72 2.74 -10.85
CA TYR A 430 12.48 3.37 -10.39
C TYR A 430 12.38 3.38 -8.86
N ALA A 431 12.55 2.24 -8.19
CA ALA A 431 12.49 2.17 -6.72
C ALA A 431 13.53 3.08 -6.07
N PHE A 432 14.74 3.17 -6.63
CA PHE A 432 15.75 4.12 -6.18
C PHE A 432 15.30 5.57 -6.40
N PHE A 433 14.97 5.99 -7.62
CA PHE A 433 14.61 7.38 -7.90
C PHE A 433 13.34 7.84 -7.15
N ALA A 434 12.34 6.96 -6.97
CA ALA A 434 11.10 7.27 -6.26
C ALA A 434 11.37 7.57 -4.78
N SER A 435 12.39 6.92 -4.21
CA SER A 435 12.83 7.16 -2.84
C SER A 435 13.53 8.51 -2.63
N LEU A 436 13.95 9.18 -3.71
CA LEU A 436 14.65 10.48 -3.69
C LEU A 436 13.72 11.69 -3.82
N ASN A 437 12.39 11.45 -3.87
CA ASN A 437 11.40 12.47 -4.23
C ASN A 437 11.53 13.03 -5.65
N ALA A 438 12.09 12.26 -6.58
CA ALA A 438 12.00 12.62 -7.99
C ALA A 438 10.56 12.45 -8.48
N GLU A 439 10.11 13.35 -9.36
CA GLU A 439 8.96 13.06 -10.21
C GLU A 439 9.44 12.04 -11.26
N ILE A 440 8.74 10.93 -11.39
CA ILE A 440 9.06 9.90 -12.39
C ILE A 440 7.85 9.74 -13.27
N ILE A 441 8.07 9.84 -14.57
CA ILE A 441 7.13 9.38 -15.58
C ILE A 441 7.70 8.06 -16.10
N PRO A 442 7.18 6.91 -15.64
CA PRO A 442 7.55 5.63 -16.20
C PRO A 442 6.94 5.50 -17.59
N GLU A 443 7.59 4.74 -18.46
CA GLU A 443 6.99 4.34 -19.74
C GLU A 443 6.50 5.57 -20.55
N ASP A 444 7.34 6.60 -20.62
CA ASP A 444 6.96 7.98 -20.91
C ASP A 444 6.68 8.21 -22.41
N ILE A 445 5.40 8.32 -22.76
CA ILE A 445 4.89 8.23 -24.14
C ILE A 445 5.17 9.49 -24.96
N SER A 446 5.52 9.31 -26.23
CA SER A 446 5.58 10.32 -27.28
C SER A 446 4.87 9.82 -28.54
N ASN A 447 4.66 10.71 -29.53
CA ASN A 447 4.15 10.30 -30.85
C ASN A 447 5.13 9.43 -31.66
N GLN A 448 6.38 9.27 -31.20
CA GLN A 448 7.42 8.47 -31.85
C GLN A 448 7.66 7.12 -31.17
N GLY A 449 7.08 6.88 -30.00
CA GLY A 449 7.33 5.69 -29.17
C GLY A 449 7.37 6.02 -27.68
N GLN A 450 7.96 5.13 -26.90
CA GLN A 450 7.95 5.14 -25.44
C GLN A 450 9.39 4.96 -24.92
N VAL A 451 9.76 5.73 -23.90
CA VAL A 451 11.07 5.61 -23.20
C VAL A 451 10.84 4.99 -21.82
N ASP A 452 11.79 4.19 -21.34
CA ASP A 452 11.59 3.42 -20.09
C ASP A 452 11.30 4.30 -18.87
N LEU A 453 12.08 5.37 -18.67
CA LEU A 453 11.94 6.28 -17.52
C LEU A 453 12.29 7.73 -17.90
N THR A 454 11.41 8.68 -17.59
CA THR A 454 11.77 10.09 -17.46
C THR A 454 11.79 10.48 -15.99
N VAL A 455 12.93 10.96 -15.49
CA VAL A 455 13.14 11.38 -14.09
C VAL A 455 13.32 12.88 -14.03
N LYS A 456 12.58 13.58 -13.17
CA LYS A 456 12.72 15.03 -12.95
C LYS A 456 12.98 15.33 -11.48
N LEU A 457 14.00 16.15 -11.21
CA LEU A 457 14.38 16.55 -9.86
C LEU A 457 14.98 17.95 -9.84
N GLU A 458 14.51 18.82 -8.95
CA GLU A 458 15.06 20.17 -8.74
C GLU A 458 15.22 21.02 -10.02
N GLY A 459 14.38 20.76 -11.03
CA GLY A 459 14.41 21.44 -12.34
C GLY A 459 15.34 20.80 -13.39
N TYR A 460 16.02 19.69 -13.10
CA TYR A 460 16.70 18.86 -14.10
C TYR A 460 15.79 17.74 -14.60
N ILE A 461 15.93 17.36 -15.87
CA ILE A 461 15.16 16.31 -16.53
C ILE A 461 16.12 15.30 -17.17
N TYR A 462 15.89 14.01 -16.89
CA TYR A 462 16.68 12.89 -17.37
C TYR A 462 15.77 11.92 -18.12
N VAL A 463 15.98 11.78 -19.44
CA VAL A 463 15.28 10.84 -20.31
C VAL A 463 16.17 9.59 -20.43
N ILE A 464 15.73 8.47 -19.86
CA ILE A 464 16.54 7.27 -19.63
C ILE A 464 15.97 6.08 -20.38
N GLU A 465 16.75 5.53 -21.31
CA GLU A 465 16.46 4.26 -22.00
C GLU A 465 17.41 3.17 -21.48
N ILE A 466 16.88 1.96 -21.31
CA ILE A 466 17.56 0.81 -20.73
C ILE A 466 17.57 -0.33 -21.75
N LYS A 467 18.74 -0.92 -22.01
CA LYS A 467 18.89 -2.13 -22.84
C LYS A 467 19.60 -3.22 -22.06
N VAL A 468 19.28 -4.49 -22.31
CA VAL A 468 19.97 -5.64 -21.70
C VAL A 468 20.64 -6.51 -22.75
N GLN A 469 21.96 -6.68 -22.62
CA GLN A 469 22.72 -7.64 -23.42
C GLN A 469 22.91 -8.96 -22.67
N ARG A 470 22.91 -10.07 -23.42
CA ARG A 470 23.34 -11.38 -22.92
C ARG A 470 24.81 -11.57 -23.26
N GLY A 471 25.68 -11.61 -22.25
CA GLY A 471 27.10 -11.91 -22.44
C GLY A 471 27.32 -13.22 -23.20
N SER A 472 28.20 -13.21 -24.20
CA SER A 472 28.68 -14.43 -24.83
C SER A 472 29.54 -15.19 -23.83
N GLY A 473 29.01 -16.29 -23.27
CA GLY A 473 29.75 -17.12 -22.32
C GLY A 473 31.06 -17.64 -22.93
N PRO A 474 32.07 -18.00 -22.10
CA PRO A 474 33.27 -18.63 -22.60
C PRO A 474 32.88 -19.91 -23.34
N THR A 475 33.31 -20.04 -24.60
CA THR A 475 33.13 -21.27 -25.38
C THR A 475 33.69 -22.43 -24.59
N SER A 476 32.82 -23.32 -24.10
CA SER A 476 33.22 -24.59 -23.53
C SER A 476 34.07 -25.33 -24.56
N ALA A 477 35.35 -25.52 -24.26
CA ALA A 477 36.19 -26.38 -25.08
C ALA A 477 35.50 -27.76 -25.17
N PRO A 478 35.43 -28.38 -26.37
CA PRO A 478 34.77 -29.66 -26.52
C PRO A 478 35.47 -30.69 -25.64
N GLY A 479 34.72 -31.22 -24.67
CA GLY A 479 35.17 -32.30 -23.80
C GLY A 479 35.45 -33.58 -24.60
N SER A 480 36.38 -34.38 -24.10
CA SER A 480 36.75 -35.68 -24.67
C SER A 480 35.67 -36.75 -24.45
N ASP A 481 35.84 -37.84 -25.20
CA ASP A 481 35.18 -39.15 -25.05
C ASP A 481 33.72 -39.18 -25.56
N ASP A 482 33.38 -39.95 -26.62
CA ASP A 482 33.59 -41.40 -26.73
C ASP A 482 33.90 -41.90 -28.17
N ALA A 483 34.24 -43.18 -28.31
CA ALA A 483 34.81 -43.79 -29.50
C ALA A 483 33.78 -44.42 -30.48
N GLY A 484 34.07 -44.31 -31.78
CA GLY A 484 33.39 -45.04 -32.85
C GLY A 484 34.29 -45.21 -34.08
N GLN A 485 34.56 -46.46 -34.44
CA GLN A 485 35.22 -46.89 -35.70
C GLN A 485 34.22 -46.73 -36.88
N THR A 486 34.51 -46.62 -38.18
CA THR A 486 35.71 -46.69 -39.05
C THR A 486 35.63 -45.53 -40.10
N ASP A 487 36.47 -45.29 -41.12
CA ASP A 487 37.73 -45.87 -41.64
C ASP A 487 38.53 -44.73 -42.37
N PRO A 488 39.73 -44.95 -42.95
CA PRO A 488 40.62 -43.84 -43.35
C PRO A 488 40.59 -43.48 -44.85
N GLU A 489 40.74 -42.18 -45.17
CA GLU A 489 41.56 -41.81 -46.34
C GLU A 489 42.16 -40.39 -46.33
N THR A 490 43.35 -40.31 -46.93
CA THR A 490 44.06 -39.14 -47.50
C THR A 490 44.35 -37.90 -46.63
N ARG A 491 45.59 -37.81 -46.12
CA ARG A 491 46.21 -36.59 -45.59
C ARG A 491 47.26 -36.05 -46.57
N ALA A 492 47.07 -34.87 -47.17
CA ALA A 492 48.10 -34.25 -48.00
C ALA A 492 48.11 -32.70 -48.05
N LYS A 493 49.29 -32.16 -47.71
CA LYS A 493 49.94 -30.92 -48.22
C LYS A 493 49.59 -29.53 -47.65
N GLN A 494 50.67 -28.99 -47.04
CA GLN A 494 51.28 -27.68 -47.30
C GLN A 494 50.88 -26.44 -46.47
N LYS A 495 51.71 -26.21 -45.44
CA LYS A 495 52.12 -24.86 -44.99
C LYS A 495 52.43 -23.93 -46.17
N ARG A 496 51.86 -22.72 -46.15
CA ARG A 496 52.50 -21.53 -46.75
C ARG A 496 52.22 -20.31 -45.88
N ARG A 497 53.25 -19.84 -45.14
CA ARG A 497 53.24 -18.53 -44.49
C ARG A 497 53.47 -17.45 -45.56
N ARG A 498 52.74 -16.34 -45.49
CA ARG A 498 53.18 -15.01 -45.96
C ARG A 498 52.85 -13.96 -44.88
N PRO A 499 53.62 -12.87 -44.77
CA PRO A 499 53.59 -12.02 -43.57
C PRO A 499 52.80 -10.72 -43.76
N GLY A 500 52.37 -10.15 -42.64
CA GLY A 500 52.38 -8.70 -42.40
C GLY A 500 51.37 -7.84 -43.15
N LYS A 501 50.26 -7.55 -42.49
CA LYS A 501 49.73 -6.18 -42.42
C LYS A 501 49.34 -5.87 -40.99
N THR A 502 49.96 -4.83 -40.44
CA THR A 502 49.56 -4.14 -39.22
C THR A 502 48.57 -3.06 -39.62
N ASP A 503 47.28 -3.38 -39.62
CA ASP A 503 46.23 -2.37 -39.64
C ASP A 503 45.72 -2.25 -38.21
N THR A 504 46.11 -1.15 -37.54
CA THR A 504 45.66 -0.83 -36.18
C THR A 504 44.26 -0.24 -36.26
N GLU A 505 43.27 -1.07 -36.58
CA GLU A 505 41.88 -0.70 -36.36
C GLU A 505 41.68 -0.48 -34.85
N GLN A 506 41.63 0.78 -34.45
CA GLN A 506 40.89 1.17 -33.27
C GLN A 506 39.44 0.76 -33.53
N ALA A 507 39.05 -0.40 -33.03
CA ALA A 507 37.67 -0.85 -33.07
C ALA A 507 36.84 0.24 -32.39
N ALA A 508 36.02 0.94 -33.18
CA ALA A 508 35.11 1.93 -32.64
C ALA A 508 34.23 1.23 -31.60
N GLU A 509 34.12 1.82 -30.40
CA GLU A 509 33.26 1.26 -29.37
C GLU A 509 31.85 1.08 -29.94
N PRO A 510 31.18 -0.06 -29.67
CA PRO A 510 29.86 -0.32 -30.23
C PRO A 510 28.92 0.80 -29.80
N ALA A 511 28.32 1.49 -30.76
CA ALA A 511 27.48 2.65 -30.48
C ALA A 511 26.33 2.26 -29.54
N ASN A 512 26.19 2.97 -28.42
CA ASN A 512 25.23 2.65 -27.37
C ASN A 512 23.79 2.57 -27.94
N PRO A 513 23.16 1.37 -27.98
CA PRO A 513 21.88 1.18 -28.64
C PRO A 513 20.73 1.91 -27.93
N ALA A 514 20.81 2.06 -26.61
CA ALA A 514 19.82 2.79 -25.83
C ALA A 514 19.84 4.29 -26.17
N LEU A 515 21.01 4.93 -26.13
CA LEU A 515 21.13 6.34 -26.51
C LEU A 515 20.81 6.55 -28.00
N ALA A 516 21.19 5.63 -28.88
CA ALA A 516 20.82 5.68 -30.29
C ALA A 516 19.31 5.64 -30.50
N GLN A 517 18.57 4.83 -29.72
CA GLN A 517 17.10 4.79 -29.77
C GLN A 517 16.48 6.12 -29.33
N ILE A 518 16.91 6.70 -28.20
CA ILE A 518 16.41 8.01 -27.74
C ILE A 518 16.57 9.06 -28.84
N ARG A 519 17.76 9.10 -29.48
CA ARG A 519 18.07 10.05 -30.56
C ARG A 519 17.26 9.82 -31.83
N ALA A 520 17.03 8.56 -32.20
CA ALA A 520 16.26 8.20 -33.39
C ALA A 520 14.75 8.47 -33.25
N ARG A 521 14.21 8.41 -32.02
CA ARG A 521 12.80 8.69 -31.70
C ARG A 521 12.55 10.09 -31.16
N ASP A 522 13.60 10.84 -30.86
CA ASP A 522 13.57 12.21 -30.36
C ASP A 522 12.72 12.41 -29.08
N TYR A 523 12.74 11.43 -28.17
CA TYR A 523 11.86 11.39 -26.99
C TYR A 523 11.93 12.64 -26.09
N SER A 524 13.07 13.33 -26.06
CA SER A 524 13.26 14.55 -25.27
C SER A 524 12.59 15.79 -25.86
N ALA A 525 12.06 15.74 -27.09
CA ALA A 525 11.53 16.90 -27.81
C ALA A 525 10.46 17.69 -27.02
N LYS A 526 9.55 16.98 -26.35
CA LYS A 526 8.46 17.57 -25.53
C LYS A 526 8.94 18.33 -24.28
N TYR A 527 10.21 18.17 -23.89
CA TYR A 527 10.82 18.86 -22.76
C TYR A 527 11.71 20.05 -23.17
N ARG A 528 11.97 20.23 -24.47
CA ARG A 528 12.78 21.36 -24.96
C ARG A 528 12.02 22.67 -24.83
N GLY A 529 12.71 23.71 -24.37
CA GLY A 529 12.12 25.05 -24.18
C GLY A 529 11.24 25.20 -22.95
N LEU A 530 11.12 24.17 -22.10
CA LEU A 530 10.59 24.32 -20.75
C LEU A 530 11.57 25.12 -19.87
N PRO A 531 11.12 25.72 -18.76
CA PRO A 531 11.99 26.40 -17.80
C PRO A 531 12.71 25.39 -16.88
N ASN A 532 13.55 24.54 -17.47
CA ASN A 532 14.37 23.54 -16.77
C ASN A 532 15.86 23.95 -16.72
N LYS A 533 16.58 23.53 -15.67
CA LYS A 533 18.01 23.80 -15.44
C LYS A 533 18.93 22.97 -16.35
N GLY A 534 18.44 21.84 -16.85
CA GLY A 534 19.13 20.96 -17.77
C GLY A 534 18.22 19.84 -18.26
N LEU A 535 18.46 19.37 -19.49
CA LEU A 535 17.78 18.24 -20.12
C LEU A 535 18.87 17.28 -20.60
N PHE A 536 18.80 16.04 -20.12
CA PHE A 536 19.79 15.00 -20.43
C PHE A 536 19.11 13.78 -21.03
N GLU A 537 19.73 13.20 -22.05
CA GLU A 537 19.39 11.88 -22.57
C GLU A 537 20.48 10.90 -22.12
N LEU A 538 20.08 9.76 -21.55
CA LEU A 538 20.97 8.78 -20.94
C LEU A 538 20.60 7.38 -21.43
N GLY A 539 21.48 6.74 -22.20
CA GLY A 539 21.32 5.36 -22.64
C GLY A 539 22.11 4.41 -21.73
N LEU A 540 21.43 3.51 -21.05
CA LEU A 540 22.02 2.53 -20.14
C LEU A 540 21.98 1.12 -20.75
N VAL A 541 23.11 0.42 -20.81
CA VAL A 541 23.18 -0.98 -21.27
C VAL A 541 23.69 -1.85 -20.13
N PHE A 542 22.85 -2.76 -19.65
CA PHE A 542 23.20 -3.74 -18.61
C PHE A 542 23.58 -5.09 -19.22
N ASP A 543 24.54 -5.78 -18.63
CA ASP A 543 24.86 -7.16 -18.99
C ASP A 543 24.18 -8.14 -18.02
N SER A 544 23.40 -9.08 -18.53
CA SER A 544 22.62 -10.01 -17.69
C SER A 544 23.46 -11.04 -16.92
N GLN A 545 24.71 -11.29 -17.33
CA GLN A 545 25.64 -12.18 -16.63
C GLN A 545 26.44 -11.44 -15.58
N ALA A 546 27.02 -10.28 -15.93
CA ALA A 546 27.72 -9.41 -14.98
C ALA A 546 26.76 -8.74 -13.97
N ARG A 547 25.47 -8.64 -14.32
CA ARG A 547 24.38 -8.06 -13.52
C ARG A 547 24.63 -6.60 -13.14
N ASN A 548 25.32 -5.89 -14.03
CA ASN A 548 25.74 -4.52 -13.85
C ASN A 548 25.76 -3.78 -15.21
N LEU A 549 25.86 -2.47 -15.15
CA LEU A 549 25.94 -1.57 -16.29
C LEU A 549 27.27 -1.79 -17.04
N ALA A 550 27.16 -2.25 -18.29
CA ALA A 550 28.28 -2.57 -19.17
C ALA A 550 28.67 -1.39 -20.08
N GLN A 551 27.70 -0.58 -20.50
CA GLN A 551 27.91 0.65 -21.25
C GLN A 551 26.90 1.71 -20.81
N ALA A 552 27.31 2.98 -20.79
CA ALA A 552 26.43 4.11 -20.51
C ALA A 552 26.94 5.38 -21.17
N ASP A 553 26.13 5.94 -22.05
CA ASP A 553 26.44 7.14 -22.83
C ASP A 553 25.33 8.16 -22.59
N TRP A 554 25.67 9.45 -22.61
CA TRP A 554 24.70 10.51 -22.42
C TRP A 554 24.98 11.74 -23.29
N ARG A 555 23.99 12.65 -23.37
CA ARG A 555 24.18 14.01 -23.88
C ARG A 555 23.29 15.00 -23.16
N ALA A 556 23.73 16.25 -23.07
CA ALA A 556 22.85 17.39 -22.86
C ALA A 556 22.10 17.71 -24.18
N VAL A 557 20.90 18.29 -24.07
CA VAL A 557 19.98 18.61 -25.17
C VAL A 557 19.63 20.10 -25.18
#